data_AF-A0A2E2RQF5-F1
#
_entry.id   AF-A0A2E2RQF5-F1
#
_cell.length_a   1.000
_cell.length_b   1.000
_cell.length_c   1.000
_cell.angle_alpha   90.00
_cell.angle_beta   90.00
_cell.angle_gamma   90.00
#
_symmetry.space_group_name_H-M   'P 1'
#
loop_
_entity.id
_entity.type
_entity.pdbx_description
1 polymer ?
#
loop_
_entity_poly.entity_id
_entity_poly.type
_entity_poly.pdbx_seq_one_letter_code
_entity_poly.pdbx_strand_id
1 'polypeptide(L)'
;MYRLFYMSTARRDLEKAEVNRMLAAAALKNSLMGITGAIGYDGERFAQILEGDKNDVTGLMETIRADNRHSGIVIIAEKTVERRIYEGWGMKHMDSLIFDDFESAMADA
;
A
#
# COMPACT_ATOMS: atom_id res chain seq x y z
N MET A 1 -0.75 -2.86 -16.87
CA MET A 1 -1.09 -2.68 -15.43
C MET A 1 0.04 -1.92 -14.75
N TYR A 2 -0.22 -1.28 -13.62
CA TYR A 2 0.72 -0.39 -12.93
C TYR A 2 0.92 -0.83 -11.48
N ARG A 3 2.15 -0.67 -10.97
CA ARG A 3 2.53 -0.92 -9.57
C ARG A 3 3.21 0.31 -9.01
N LEU A 4 2.83 0.70 -7.80
CA LEU A 4 3.42 1.80 -7.05
C LEU A 4 3.78 1.33 -5.65
N PHE A 5 5.00 1.62 -5.22
CA PHE A 5 5.49 1.38 -3.87
C PHE A 5 5.81 2.71 -3.20
N TYR A 6 5.20 2.96 -2.04
CA TYR A 6 5.47 4.14 -1.25
C TYR A 6 5.72 3.81 0.22
N MET A 7 6.38 4.74 0.90
CA MET A 7 6.52 4.76 2.36
C MET A 7 6.03 6.09 2.93
N SER A 8 5.63 6.08 4.20
CA SER A 8 5.21 7.28 4.93
C SER A 8 5.35 7.11 6.43
N THR A 9 5.30 8.21 7.17
CA THR A 9 5.37 8.22 8.63
C THR A 9 3.97 8.29 9.22
N ALA A 10 3.63 7.36 10.10
CA ALA A 10 2.36 7.34 10.80
C ALA A 10 2.24 8.48 11.82
N ARG A 11 1.00 8.87 12.13
CA ARG A 11 0.69 9.79 13.22
C ARG A 11 1.11 9.15 14.56
N ARG A 12 1.74 9.92 15.45
CA ARG A 12 2.40 9.40 16.68
C ARG A 12 1.46 8.69 17.65
N ASP A 13 0.18 9.03 17.63
CA ASP A 13 -0.90 8.51 18.49
C ASP A 13 -1.86 7.60 17.71
N LEU A 14 -1.39 6.99 16.61
CA LEU A 14 -2.20 6.05 15.84
C LEU A 14 -2.24 4.68 16.53
N GLU A 15 -3.41 4.35 17.09
CA GLU A 15 -3.58 3.09 17.81
C GLU A 15 -3.59 1.89 16.86
N LYS A 16 -3.00 0.77 17.29
CA LYS A 16 -3.01 -0.49 16.52
C LYS A 16 -4.42 -0.95 16.13
N ALA A 17 -5.41 -0.74 17.00
CA ALA A 17 -6.80 -1.07 16.70
C ALA A 17 -7.38 -0.19 15.58
N GLU A 18 -6.99 1.09 15.51
CA GLU A 18 -7.36 2.00 14.43
C GLU A 18 -6.73 1.55 13.11
N VAL A 19 -5.45 1.16 13.13
CA VAL A 19 -4.75 0.60 11.97
C VAL A 19 -5.46 -0.65 11.45
N ASN A 20 -5.78 -1.61 12.33
CA ASN A 20 -6.46 -2.84 11.90
C ASN A 20 -7.82 -2.56 11.22
N ARG A 21 -8.60 -1.60 11.74
CA ARG A 21 -9.86 -1.17 11.13
C ARG A 21 -9.63 -0.52 9.76
N MET A 22 -8.63 0.35 9.67
CA MET A 22 -8.23 0.98 8.41
C MET A 22 -7.86 -0.06 7.35
N LEU A 23 -7.04 -1.04 7.71
CA LEU A 23 -6.56 -2.08 6.80
C LEU A 23 -7.72 -2.94 6.28
N ALA A 24 -8.65 -3.33 7.14
CA ALA A 24 -9.85 -4.07 6.74
C ALA A 24 -10.72 -3.26 5.75
N ALA A 25 -10.94 -1.98 6.05
CA ALA A 25 -11.71 -1.10 5.16
C ALA A 25 -11.01 -0.88 3.81
N ALA A 26 -9.68 -0.69 3.83
CA ALA A 26 -8.87 -0.54 2.62
C ALA A 26 -8.91 -1.81 1.76
N ALA A 27 -8.79 -3.00 2.36
CA ALA A 27 -8.86 -4.27 1.63
C ALA A 27 -10.19 -4.44 0.88
N LEU A 28 -11.32 -4.11 1.52
CA LEU A 28 -12.63 -4.16 0.89
C LEU A 28 -12.77 -3.13 -0.24
N LYS A 29 -12.45 -1.86 0.05
CA LYS A 29 -12.53 -0.77 -0.94
C LYS A 29 -11.67 -1.06 -2.17
N ASN A 30 -10.43 -1.48 -1.96
CA ASN A 30 -9.50 -1.77 -3.04
C ASN A 30 -9.99 -2.92 -3.91
N SER A 31 -10.51 -3.99 -3.30
CA SER A 31 -11.10 -5.11 -4.05
C SER A 31 -12.22 -4.65 -4.99
N LEU A 32 -13.10 -3.76 -4.52
CA LEU A 32 -14.19 -3.20 -5.33
C LEU A 32 -13.69 -2.30 -6.47
N MET A 33 -12.52 -1.68 -6.31
CA MET A 33 -11.86 -0.86 -7.32
C MET A 33 -10.93 -1.66 -8.25
N GLY A 34 -10.84 -2.99 -8.09
CA GLY A 34 -9.87 -3.80 -8.84
C GLY A 34 -8.40 -3.50 -8.50
N ILE A 35 -8.15 -2.93 -7.33
CA ILE A 35 -6.81 -2.65 -6.79
C ILE A 35 -6.41 -3.79 -5.85
N THR A 36 -5.19 -4.27 -6.00
CA THR A 36 -4.57 -5.26 -5.11
C THR A 36 -3.31 -4.69 -4.49
N GLY A 37 -2.74 -5.36 -3.49
CA GLY A 37 -1.48 -4.92 -2.94
C GLY A 37 -1.15 -5.52 -1.57
N ALA A 38 -0.14 -4.95 -0.96
CA ALA A 38 0.26 -5.28 0.39
C ALA A 38 0.66 -4.03 1.17
N ILE A 39 0.49 -4.08 2.49
CA ILE A 39 0.83 -2.99 3.40
C ILE A 39 1.41 -3.56 4.70
N GLY A 40 2.49 -2.94 5.17
CA GLY A 40 3.05 -3.19 6.49
C GLY A 40 3.06 -1.92 7.34
N TYR A 41 3.06 -2.12 8.65
CA TYR A 41 3.11 -1.07 9.67
C TYR A 41 3.94 -1.54 10.85
N ASP A 42 4.97 -0.78 11.21
CA ASP A 42 5.89 -1.12 12.33
C ASP A 42 5.62 -0.34 13.63
N GLY A 43 4.61 0.54 13.65
CA GLY A 43 4.34 1.46 14.76
C GLY A 43 4.73 2.91 14.46
N GLU A 44 5.60 3.15 13.48
CA GLU A 44 6.07 4.49 13.10
C GLU A 44 5.89 4.77 11.62
N ARG A 45 5.92 3.74 10.77
CA ARG A 45 5.95 3.87 9.32
C ARG A 45 4.97 2.93 8.66
N PHE A 46 4.40 3.39 7.55
CA PHE A 46 3.72 2.55 6.59
C PHE A 46 4.62 2.30 5.38
N ALA A 47 4.58 1.09 4.86
CA ALA A 47 5.10 0.74 3.55
C ALA A 47 3.99 0.02 2.79
N GLN A 48 3.64 0.49 1.59
CA GLN A 48 2.51 -0.04 0.84
C GLN A 48 2.79 -0.14 -0.65
N ILE A 49 2.42 -1.29 -1.21
CA ILE A 49 2.40 -1.56 -2.64
C ILE A 49 0.94 -1.54 -3.11
N LEU A 50 0.68 -0.84 -4.20
CA LEU A 50 -0.60 -0.79 -4.90
C LEU A 50 -0.42 -1.29 -6.33
N GLU A 51 -1.34 -2.14 -6.80
CA GLU A 51 -1.34 -2.71 -8.14
C GLU A 51 -2.73 -2.54 -8.78
N GLY A 52 -2.79 -2.13 -10.05
CA GLY A 52 -4.06 -1.94 -10.73
C GLY A 52 -3.96 -1.20 -12.06
N ASP A 53 -5.09 -0.71 -12.55
CA ASP A 53 -5.07 0.30 -13.61
C ASP A 53 -4.31 1.53 -13.12
N LYS A 54 -3.57 2.20 -14.01
CA LYS A 54 -2.74 3.33 -13.62
C LYS A 54 -3.59 4.47 -13.05
N ASN A 55 -4.73 4.76 -13.65
CA ASN A 55 -5.59 5.86 -13.21
C ASN A 55 -6.25 5.57 -11.87
N ASP A 56 -6.65 4.31 -11.65
CA ASP A 56 -7.25 3.89 -10.37
C ASP A 56 -6.22 3.94 -9.24
N VAL A 57 -4.99 3.47 -9.49
CA VAL A 57 -3.90 3.51 -8.51
C VAL A 57 -3.51 4.95 -8.18
N THR A 58 -3.33 5.82 -9.18
CA THR A 58 -2.96 7.23 -8.92
C THR A 58 -4.12 7.99 -8.26
N GLY A 59 -5.37 7.73 -8.65
CA GLY A 59 -6.55 8.31 -7.98
C GLY A 59 -6.69 7.87 -6.53
N LEU A 60 -6.43 6.59 -6.22
CA LEU A 60 -6.36 6.13 -4.83
C LEU A 60 -5.20 6.80 -4.08
N MET A 61 -4.04 6.97 -4.72
CA MET A 61 -2.89 7.62 -4.12
C MET A 61 -3.18 9.06 -3.69
N GLU A 62 -4.01 9.82 -4.42
CA GLU A 62 -4.45 11.15 -4.00
C GLU A 62 -5.29 11.11 -2.72
N THR A 63 -6.17 10.10 -2.59
CA THR A 63 -6.93 9.90 -1.35
C THR A 63 -6.01 9.56 -0.18
N ILE A 64 -5.01 8.72 -0.42
CA ILE A 64 -4.00 8.34 0.57
C ILE A 64 -3.17 9.57 0.96
N ARG A 65 -2.76 10.42 0.00
CA ARG A 65 -2.00 11.65 0.29
C ARG A 65 -2.72 12.61 1.23
N ALA A 66 -4.04 12.66 1.16
CA ALA A 66 -4.87 13.54 1.99
C ALA A 66 -5.19 12.95 3.38
N ASP A 67 -4.78 11.70 3.65
CA ASP A 67 -5.13 11.01 4.88
C ASP A 67 -4.29 11.52 6.07
N ASN A 68 -4.95 12.05 7.10
CA ASN A 68 -4.30 12.67 8.25
C ASN A 68 -3.67 11.67 9.24
N ARG A 69 -3.83 10.35 9.00
CA ARG A 69 -3.23 9.30 9.84
C ARG A 69 -1.75 9.09 9.54
N HIS A 70 -1.22 9.73 8.51
CA HIS A 70 0.19 9.69 8.16
C HIS A 70 0.64 10.96 7.43
N SER A 71 1.94 11.09 7.22
CA SER A 71 2.55 12.22 6.51
C SER A 71 3.89 11.81 5.89
N GLY A 72 4.52 12.71 5.14
CA GLY A 72 5.87 12.47 4.60
C GLY A 72 5.91 11.32 3.59
N ILE A 73 4.90 11.22 2.73
CA ILE A 73 4.85 10.18 1.69
C ILE A 73 6.03 10.34 0.73
N VAL A 74 6.76 9.24 0.53
CA VAL A 74 7.82 9.10 -0.47
C VAL A 74 7.45 7.94 -1.38
N ILE A 75 7.36 8.21 -2.68
CA ILE A 75 7.26 7.15 -3.69
C ILE A 75 8.66 6.56 -3.85
N ILE A 76 8.81 5.29 -3.50
CA ILE A 76 10.09 4.59 -3.58
C ILE A 76 10.32 4.10 -5.01
N ALA A 77 9.27 3.56 -5.63
CA ALA A 77 9.31 3.11 -7.01
C ALA A 77 7.90 3.02 -7.61
N GLU A 78 7.83 3.17 -8.93
CA GLU A 78 6.63 2.94 -9.70
C GLU A 78 6.99 2.39 -11.09
N LYS A 79 6.18 1.46 -11.61
CA LYS A 79 6.43 0.87 -12.92
C LYS A 79 5.18 0.27 -13.55
N THR A 80 5.22 0.13 -14.87
CA THR A 80 4.29 -0.74 -15.59
C THR A 80 4.70 -2.20 -15.35
N VAL A 81 3.74 -3.08 -15.11
CA VAL A 81 3.95 -4.51 -14.87
C VAL A 81 2.96 -5.34 -15.67
N GLU A 82 3.35 -6.58 -15.99
CA GLU A 82 2.50 -7.55 -16.69
C GLU A 82 1.60 -8.35 -15.75
N ARG A 83 2.06 -8.64 -14.52
CA ARG A 83 1.39 -9.50 -13.55
C ARG A 83 1.36 -8.91 -12.14
N ARG A 84 0.28 -9.21 -11.41
CA ARG A 84 0.10 -8.83 -10.00
C ARG A 84 0.96 -9.77 -9.15
N ILE A 85 1.53 -9.26 -8.07
CA ILE A 85 2.18 -10.09 -7.05
C ILE A 85 1.18 -10.47 -5.97
N TYR A 86 0.25 -9.56 -5.65
CA TYR A 86 -0.74 -9.75 -4.59
C TYR A 86 -2.14 -10.02 -5.15
N GLU A 87 -2.23 -10.81 -6.22
CA GLU A 87 -3.51 -11.19 -6.81
C GLU A 87 -4.43 -11.86 -5.78
N GLY A 88 -5.74 -11.56 -5.85
CA GLY A 88 -6.73 -12.06 -4.89
C GLY A 88 -6.75 -11.33 -3.54
N TRP A 89 -5.80 -10.44 -3.29
CA TRP A 89 -5.75 -9.63 -2.07
C TRP A 89 -5.98 -8.15 -2.38
N GLY A 90 -7.17 -7.63 -2.07
CA GLY A 90 -7.42 -6.18 -2.17
C GLY A 90 -6.42 -5.36 -1.34
N MET A 91 -5.99 -5.92 -0.21
CA MET A 91 -4.82 -5.46 0.53
C MET A 91 -4.35 -6.56 1.50
N LYS A 92 -3.16 -7.11 1.29
CA LYS A 92 -2.54 -8.07 2.21
C LYS A 92 -1.83 -7.33 3.33
N HIS A 93 -2.12 -7.67 4.58
CA HIS A 93 -1.35 -7.16 5.73
C HIS A 93 -0.04 -7.95 5.87
N MET A 94 1.06 -7.24 6.05
CA MET A 94 2.38 -7.80 6.30
C MET A 94 2.80 -7.51 7.74
N ASP A 95 3.26 -8.55 8.44
CA ASP A 95 3.60 -8.46 9.86
C ASP A 95 4.90 -7.68 10.13
N SER A 96 5.69 -7.38 9.09
CA SER A 96 6.95 -6.66 9.21
C SER A 96 7.27 -5.88 7.93
N LEU A 97 8.07 -4.82 8.07
CA LEU A 97 8.61 -4.01 6.98
C LEU A 97 9.93 -4.58 6.42
N ILE A 98 10.04 -5.90 6.30
CA ILE A 98 11.27 -6.53 5.82
C ILE A 98 11.53 -6.03 4.40
N PHE A 99 12.67 -5.36 4.22
CA PHE A 99 13.01 -4.68 2.97
C PHE A 99 13.02 -5.66 1.79
N ASP A 100 13.48 -6.89 2.02
CA ASP A 100 13.56 -7.95 1.01
C ASP A 100 12.19 -8.29 0.39
N ASP A 101 11.09 -8.22 1.16
CA ASP A 101 9.74 -8.49 0.62
C ASP A 101 9.30 -7.40 -0.36
N PHE A 102 9.64 -6.14 -0.07
CA PHE A 102 9.32 -5.00 -0.91
C PHE A 102 10.27 -4.88 -2.11
N GLU A 103 11.57 -5.17 -1.91
CA GLU A 103 12.56 -5.22 -2.99
C GLU A 103 12.20 -6.33 -3.99
N SER A 104 11.89 -7.54 -3.51
CA SER A 104 11.42 -8.64 -4.36
C SER A 104 10.12 -8.29 -5.09
N ALA A 105 9.22 -7.55 -4.43
CA ALA A 105 7.98 -7.11 -5.07
C ALA A 105 8.18 -5.99 -6.09
N MET A 106 9.32 -5.29 -6.05
CA MET A 106 9.69 -4.26 -7.03
C MET A 106 10.74 -4.75 -8.04
N ALA A 107 11.37 -5.89 -7.83
CA ALA A 107 12.21 -6.56 -8.80
C ALA A 107 11.38 -6.97 -10.03
N ASP A 108 12.02 -6.99 -11.20
CA ASP A 108 11.35 -7.33 -12.46
C ASP A 108 10.95 -8.81 -12.48
N ALA A 109 9.70 -9.02 -12.90
CA ALA A 109 9.23 -10.29 -13.42
C ALA A 109 9.24 -10.20 -14.94
#